data_AF-A0A0G0R0D6-F1
#
_entry.id   AF-A0A0G0R0D6-F1
#
_cell.length_a   1.000
_cell.length_b   1.000
_cell.length_c   1.000
_cell.angle_alpha   90.00
_cell.angle_beta   90.00
_cell.angle_gamma   90.00
#
_symmetry.space_group_name_H-M   'P 1'
#
loop_
_entity.id
_entity.type
_entity.pdbx_description
1 polymer ?
#
loop_
_entity_poly.entity_id
_entity_poly.type
_entity_poly.pdbx_seq_one_letter_code
_entity_poly.pdbx_strand_id
1 'polypeptide(L)' 'MEQETFWTLFYSLPHWEFEIFLMIIFDVLIGVLIWPKIKKFTKHHKSDDERMADLEREVDKLKSKL' A
#
# COMPACT_ATOMS: atom_id res chain seq x y z
N MET A 1 -3.49 27.73 35.90
CA MET A 1 -3.57 26.64 34.91
C MET A 1 -5.03 26.33 34.74
N GLU A 2 -5.60 26.66 33.59
CA GLU A 2 -6.92 26.15 33.23
C GLU A 2 -6.81 24.62 33.12
N GLN A 3 -7.71 23.89 33.78
CA GLN A 3 -7.74 22.44 33.66
C GLN A 3 -8.41 22.12 32.33
N GLU A 4 -7.59 21.78 31.33
CA GLU A 4 -8.04 21.13 30.10
C GLU A 4 -8.85 19.88 30.50
N THR A 5 -10.16 19.89 30.22
CA THR A 5 -11.01 18.72 30.45
C THR A 5 -11.15 17.94 29.16
N PHE A 6 -11.53 16.67 29.26
CA PHE A 6 -11.84 15.84 28.09
C PHE A 6 -12.79 16.54 27.10
N TRP A 7 -13.77 17.28 27.61
CA TRP A 7 -14.74 18.03 26.81
C TRP A 7 -14.12 19.23 26.10
N THR A 8 -13.17 19.93 26.75
CA THR A 8 -12.41 21.02 26.13
C THR A 8 -11.65 20.48 24.91
N LEU A 9 -10.96 19.35 25.09
CA LEU A 9 -10.23 18.67 24.02
C LEU A 9 -11.17 18.25 22.88
N PHE A 10 -12.28 17.59 23.22
CA PHE A 10 -13.24 17.03 22.28
C PHE A 10 -13.95 18.08 21.41
N TYR A 11 -14.23 19.27 21.94
CA TYR A 11 -14.89 20.34 21.17
C TYR A 11 -13.91 21.34 20.57
N SER A 12 -12.62 21.27 20.91
CA SER A 12 -11.63 22.19 20.37
C SER A 12 -11.28 21.84 18.93
N LEU A 13 -11.66 22.73 18.01
CA LEU A 13 -11.33 22.60 16.60
C LEU A 13 -9.81 22.49 16.33
N PRO A 14 -8.94 23.28 17.00
CA PRO A 14 -7.49 23.18 16.78
C PRO A 14 -6.91 21.81 17.16
N HIS A 15 -7.51 21.13 18.13
CA HIS A 15 -7.07 19.80 18.53
C HIS A 15 -7.38 18.76 17.46
N TRP A 16 -8.60 18.77 16.93
CA TRP A 16 -8.99 17.89 15.82
C TRP A 16 -8.15 18.13 14.56
N GLU A 17 -7.88 19.39 14.22
CA GLU A 17 -7.02 19.72 13.08
C GLU A 17 -5.62 19.14 13.24
N PHE A 18 -5.05 19.23 14.45
CA PHE A 18 -3.75 18.64 14.77
C PHE A 18 -3.76 17.11 14.74
N GLU A 19 -4.80 16.47 15.29
CA GLU A 19 -4.93 15.01 15.26
C GLU A 19 -5.04 14.48 13.83
N ILE A 20 -5.86 15.10 12.98
CA ILE A 20 -6.00 14.74 11.57
C ILE A 20 -4.68 14.93 10.84
N PHE A 21 -3.97 16.04 11.09
CA PHE A 21 -2.65 16.29 10.52
C PHE A 21 -1.65 15.19 10.90
N LEU A 22 -1.63 14.78 12.18
CA LEU A 22 -0.78 13.68 12.63
C LEU A 22 -1.16 12.36 11.96
N MET A 23 -2.46 12.03 11.87
CA MET A 23 -2.92 10.81 11.20
C MET A 23 -2.43 10.75 9.74
N ILE A 24 -2.55 11.85 9.00
CA ILE A 24 -2.07 11.92 7.60
C ILE A 24 -0.56 11.70 7.53
N ILE A 25 0.22 12.33 8.42
CA ILE A 25 1.67 12.13 8.44
C ILE A 25 2.02 10.67 8.72
N PHE A 26 1.38 10.06 9.72
CA PHE A 26 1.62 8.67 10.07
C PHE A 26 1.23 7.73 8.93
N ASP A 27 0.10 7.94 8.28
CA ASP A 27 -0.35 7.14 7.13
C ASP A 27 0.63 7.24 5.95
N VAL A 28 1.14 8.44 5.66
CA VAL A 28 2.16 8.63 4.63
C VAL A 28 3.47 7.91 5.00
N LEU A 29 3.92 8.03 6.24
CA LEU A 29 5.15 7.37 6.71
C LEU A 29 5.02 5.85 6.65
N ILE A 30 3.91 5.31 7.14
CA ILE A 30 3.59 3.88 7.09
C ILE A 30 3.49 3.42 5.63
N GLY A 31 2.81 4.20 4.78
CA GLY A 31 2.69 3.94 3.35
C GLY A 31 4.05 3.85 2.66
N VAL A 32 4.97 4.78 2.93
CA VAL A 32 6.34 4.77 2.40
C VAL A 32 7.14 3.56 2.89
N LEU A 33 6.99 3.18 4.16
CA LEU A 33 7.65 1.99 4.72
C LEU A 33 7.14 0.68 4.07
N ILE A 34 5.86 0.60 3.76
CA ILE A 34 5.23 -0.60 3.18
C ILE A 34 5.39 -0.63 1.65
N TRP A 35 5.52 0.53 0.99
CA TRP A 35 5.66 0.69 -0.46
C TRP A 35 6.68 -0.25 -1.13
N PRO A 36 7.93 -0.44 -0.63
CA PRO A 36 8.87 -1.35 -1.28
C PRO A 36 8.40 -2.81 -1.28
N LYS A 37 7.64 -3.24 -0.26
CA LYS A 37 7.08 -4.60 -0.21
C LYS A 37 5.96 -4.77 -1.24
N ILE A 38 5.05 -3.79 -1.33
CA ILE A 38 3.99 -3.78 -2.34
C ILE A 38 4.61 -3.77 -3.74
N LYS A 39 5.60 -2.91 -3.99
CA LYS A 39 6.33 -2.83 -5.26
C LYS A 39 7.03 -4.15 -5.63
N LYS A 40 7.61 -4.85 -4.65
CA LYS A 40 8.23 -6.16 -4.87
C LYS A 40 7.19 -7.22 -5.23
N PHE A 41 6.05 -7.20 -4.55
CA PHE A 41 4.94 -8.12 -4.79
C PHE A 41 4.33 -7.93 -6.19
N THR A 42 4.06 -6.69 -6.60
CA THR A 42 3.53 -6.41 -7.95
C THR A 42 4.54 -6.75 -9.05
N LYS A 43 5.84 -6.55 -8.83
CA LYS A 43 6.88 -6.97 -9.77
C LYS A 43 6.94 -8.49 -9.92
N HIS A 44 6.79 -9.25 -8.82
CA HIS A 44 6.79 -10.70 -8.86
C HIS A 44 5.65 -11.23 -9.72
N HIS A 45 4.42 -10.74 -9.51
CA HIS A 45 3.27 -11.15 -10.30
C HIS A 45 3.45 -10.90 -11.80
N LYS A 46 4.00 -9.74 -12.17
CA LYS A 46 4.28 -9.45 -13.59
C LYS A 46 5.30 -10.42 -14.21
N SER A 47 6.31 -10.84 -13.44
CA SER A 47 7.31 -11.81 -13.91
C SER A 47 6.74 -13.22 -14.04
N ASP A 48 5.77 -13.58 -13.21
CA ASP A 48 5.11 -14.89 -13.29
C ASP A 48 4.21 -14.96 -14.53
N ASP A 49 3.47 -13.89 -14.82
CA ASP A 49 2.61 -13.79 -16.01
C ASP A 49 3.41 -13.93 -17.32
N GLU A 50 4.57 -13.27 -17.40
CA GLU A 50 5.45 -13.35 -18.58
C GLU A 50 6.00 -14.78 -18.79
N ARG A 51 6.41 -15.47 -17.72
CA ARG A 51 6.91 -16.85 -17.79
C ARG A 51 5.81 -17.84 -18.18
N MET A 52 4.58 -17.62 -17.70
CA MET A 52 3.44 -18.45 -18.04
C MET A 52 3.07 -18.32 -19.53
N ALA A 53 3.09 -17.10 -20.08
CA ALA A 53 2.87 -16.86 -21.50
C ALA A 53 3.94 -17.52 -22.40
N ASP A 54 5.21 -17.52 -21.97
CA ASP A 54 6.28 -18.19 -22.72
C ASP A 54 6.16 -19.72 -22.67
N LEU A 55 5.78 -20.28 -21.52
CA LEU A 55 5.48 -21.71 -21.38
C LEU A 55 4.31 -22.15 -22.28
N GLU A 56 3.23 -21.37 -22.35
CA GLU A 56 2.11 -21.64 -23.25
C GLU A 56 2.56 -21.70 -24.72
N ARG A 57 3.40 -20.74 -25.15
CA ARG A 57 3.95 -20.73 -26.51
C ARG A 57 4.83 -21.94 -26.81
N GLU A 58 5.61 -22.42 -25.85
CA GLU A 58 6.43 -23.62 -26.02
C GLU A 58 5.58 -24.88 -26.12
N VAL A 59 4.54 -25.01 -25.29
CA VAL A 59 3.58 -26.11 -25.35
C VAL A 59 2.86 -26.14 -26.71
N ASP A 60 2.42 -24.98 -27.21
CA ASP A 60 1.75 -24.90 -28.52
C ASP A 60 2.68 -25.26 -29.68
N LYS A 61 3.95 -24.82 -29.64
CA LYS A 61 4.96 -25.24 -30.61
C LYS A 61 5.19 -26.75 -30.58
N LEU A 62 5.24 -27.36 -29.40
CA LEU A 62 5.39 -28.82 -29.26
C LEU A 62 4.17 -29.57 -29.80
N LYS A 63 2.96 -29.11 -29.47
CA LYS A 63 1.71 -29.67 -30.00
C LYS A 63 1.62 -29.58 -31.52
N SER A 64 2.08 -28.49 -32.13
CA SER A 64 2.06 -28.33 -33.59
C SER A 64 3.04 -29.24 -34.35
N LYS A 65 4.02 -29.82 -33.64
CA LYS A 65 5.05 -30.70 -34.20
C LYS A 65 4.75 -32.20 -34.02
N LEU A 66 3.69 -32.53 -33.28
CA LEU A 66 3.20 -33.88 -33.05
C LEU A 66 2.09 -34.21 -34.06
#